data_AF-A0A951IV65-F1
#
_entry.id   AF-A0A951IV65-F1
#
_cell.length_a   1.000
_cell.length_b   1.000
_cell.length_c   1.000
_cell.angle_alpha   90.00
_cell.angle_beta   90.00
_cell.angle_gamma   90.00
#
_symmetry.space_group_name_H-M   'P 1'
#
loop_
_entity.id
_entity.type
_entity.pdbx_description
1 polymer ?
#
loop_
_entity_poly.entity_id
_entity_poly.type
_entity_poly.pdbx_seq_one_letter_code
_entity_poly.pdbx_strand_id
1 'polypeptide(L)' 'MSWSKRNITLRHSDSPLTSKRVKVILSDPEDSAKLAAAVRARRKNKSKPFKVSEATADLLKNKGS' A
#
# COMPACT_ATOMS: atom_id res chain seq x y z
N MET A 1 -2.97 9.05 20.83
CA MET A 1 -3.56 7.92 20.06
C MET A 1 -2.46 7.25 19.26
N SER A 2 -2.11 6.00 19.55
CA SER A 2 -1.17 5.22 18.75
C SER A 2 -1.86 4.80 17.44
N TRP A 3 -1.49 5.42 16.31
CA TRP A 3 -1.94 4.99 14.99
C TRP A 3 -1.21 3.69 14.62
N SER A 4 -1.80 2.57 15.04
CA SER A 4 -1.39 1.24 14.62
C SER A 4 -1.31 1.19 13.08
N LYS A 5 -0.12 0.84 12.56
CA LYS A 5 0.24 0.94 11.14
C LYS A 5 -0.62 -0.02 10.31
N ARG A 6 -1.34 0.50 9.29
CA ARG A 6 -2.21 -0.29 8.38
C ARG A 6 -1.38 -1.20 7.46
N ASN A 7 -1.70 -2.50 7.44
CA ASN A 7 -1.10 -3.47 6.52
C ASN A 7 -1.94 -3.56 5.24
N ILE A 8 -1.40 -3.11 4.11
CA ILE A 8 -2.09 -3.24 2.82
C ILE A 8 -1.67 -4.58 2.19
N THR A 9 -2.55 -5.57 2.24
CA THR A 9 -2.40 -6.81 1.45
C THR A 9 -3.38 -6.86 0.28
N LEU A 10 -3.03 -7.60 -0.78
CA LEU A 10 -3.80 -7.66 -2.03
C LEU A 10 -5.17 -8.35 -1.91
N ARG A 11 -5.46 -9.03 -0.79
CA ARG A 11 -6.76 -9.69 -0.53
C ARG A 11 -7.30 -9.46 0.89
N HIS A 12 -6.47 -9.06 1.84
CA HIS A 12 -6.82 -8.95 3.27
C HIS A 12 -6.19 -7.70 3.91
N SER A 13 -6.13 -6.61 3.15
CA SER A 13 -5.87 -5.28 3.68
C SER A 13 -7.14 -4.83 4.40
N ASP A 14 -7.03 -4.04 5.47
CA ASP A 14 -8.16 -3.31 6.05
C ASP A 14 -8.85 -2.37 5.03
N SER A 15 -8.30 -2.24 3.81
CA SER A 15 -8.98 -1.64 2.67
C SER A 15 -8.48 -2.14 1.29
N PRO A 16 -9.34 -2.39 0.30
CA PRO A 16 -8.95 -2.92 -1.01
C PRO A 16 -7.99 -2.01 -1.80
N LEU A 17 -7.10 -2.62 -2.60
CA LEU A 17 -6.19 -1.95 -3.55
C LEU A 17 -6.95 -1.51 -4.81
N THR A 18 -7.71 -0.42 -4.71
CA THR A 18 -8.43 0.16 -5.86
C THR A 18 -7.49 0.91 -6.81
N SER A 19 -7.87 1.08 -8.08
CA SER A 19 -7.07 1.79 -9.09
C SER A 19 -6.67 3.20 -8.67
N LYS A 20 -7.57 3.93 -7.95
CA LYS A 20 -7.28 5.24 -7.37
C LYS A 20 -6.14 5.18 -6.35
N ARG A 21 -6.16 4.19 -5.47
CA ARG A 21 -5.14 4.02 -4.42
C ARG A 21 -3.80 3.61 -4.99
N VAL A 22 -3.81 2.71 -5.98
CA VAL A 22 -2.59 2.34 -6.72
C VAL A 22 -1.97 3.57 -7.37
N LYS A 23 -2.76 4.45 -8.00
CA LYS A 23 -2.27 5.69 -8.58
C LYS A 23 -1.57 6.60 -7.56
N VAL A 24 -2.12 6.72 -6.35
CA VAL A 24 -1.52 7.50 -5.25
C VAL A 24 -0.22 6.86 -4.73
N ILE A 25 -0.17 5.53 -4.64
CA ILE A 25 1.05 4.82 -4.22
C ILE A 25 2.15 4.95 -5.30
N LEU A 26 1.78 4.88 -6.57
CA LEU A 26 2.72 5.01 -7.70
C LEU A 26 3.25 6.43 -7.88
N SER A 27 2.59 7.46 -7.35
CA SER A 27 3.10 8.83 -7.41
C SER A 27 4.27 9.10 -6.47
N ASP A 28 4.47 8.24 -5.46
CA ASP A 28 5.64 8.31 -4.57
C ASP A 28 6.67 7.24 -4.99
N PRO A 29 7.93 7.61 -5.31
CA PRO A 29 8.91 6.67 -5.82
C PRO A 29 9.32 5.59 -4.81
N GLU A 30 9.37 5.91 -3.52
CA GLU A 30 9.74 4.94 -2.49
C GLU A 30 8.63 3.91 -2.25
N ASP A 31 7.38 4.37 -2.12
CA ASP A 31 6.23 3.52 -1.92
C ASP A 31 5.89 2.70 -3.17
N SER A 32 6.13 3.26 -4.36
CA SER A 32 6.09 2.53 -5.63
C SER A 32 7.07 1.35 -5.63
N ALA A 33 8.32 1.57 -5.18
CA ALA A 33 9.30 0.50 -5.06
C ALA A 33 8.88 -0.58 -4.05
N LYS A 34 8.31 -0.18 -2.90
CA LYS A 34 7.78 -1.11 -1.88
C LYS A 34 6.64 -1.96 -2.44
N LEU A 35 5.71 -1.35 -3.18
CA LEU A 35 4.61 -2.05 -3.84
C LEU A 35 5.13 -3.04 -4.88
N ALA A 36 6.05 -2.63 -5.74
CA ALA A 36 6.66 -3.50 -6.75
C ALA A 36 7.38 -4.70 -6.10
N ALA A 37 8.09 -4.48 -4.98
CA ALA A 37 8.74 -5.55 -4.24
C ALA A 37 7.73 -6.55 -3.64
N ALA A 38 6.60 -6.07 -3.12
CA ALA A 38 5.54 -6.94 -2.60
C ALA A 38 4.85 -7.75 -3.70
N VAL A 39 4.60 -7.15 -4.86
CA VAL A 39 4.08 -7.87 -6.04
C VAL A 39 5.06 -8.95 -6.50
N ARG A 40 6.35 -8.64 -6.59
CA ARG A 40 7.40 -9.62 -6.95
C ARG A 40 7.49 -10.76 -5.93
N ALA A 41 7.41 -10.47 -4.64
CA ALA A 41 7.40 -11.48 -3.59
C ALA A 41 6.19 -12.42 -3.75
N ARG A 42 5.00 -11.86 -3.98
CA ARG A 42 3.78 -12.64 -4.20
C ARG A 42 3.88 -13.57 -5.40
N ARG A 43 4.47 -13.11 -6.52
CA ARG A 43 4.74 -13.96 -7.71
C ARG A 43 5.63 -15.15 -7.40
N LYS A 44 6.50 -15.03 -6.38
CA LYS A 44 7.37 -16.11 -5.90
C LYS A 44 6.71 -16.94 -4.78
N ASN A 45 5.40 -16.85 -4.61
CA ASN A 45 4.64 -17.44 -3.50
C ASN A 45 5.16 -17.06 -2.10
N LYS A 46 5.83 -15.90 -1.97
CA LYS A 46 6.27 -15.34 -0.69
C LYS A 46 5.32 -14.22 -0.27
N SER A 47 4.92 -14.21 1.00
CA SER A 47 4.18 -13.08 1.56
C SER A 47 5.16 -12.01 2.03
N LYS A 48 5.06 -10.80 1.47
CA LYS A 48 5.77 -9.62 1.97
C LYS A 48 4.73 -8.53 2.21
N PRO A 49 4.38 -8.21 3.47
CA PRO A 49 3.52 -7.07 3.74
C PRO A 49 4.23 -5.80 3.28
N PHE A 50 3.49 -4.88 2.66
CA PHE A 50 4.02 -3.56 2.35
C PHE A 50 3.27 -2.50 3.14
N LYS A 51 4.04 -1.50 3.56
CA LYS A 51 3.54 -0.33 4.28
C LYS A 51 3.96 0.88 3.46
N VAL A 52 3.00 1.78 3.28
CA VAL A 52 3.22 3.07 2.64
C VAL A 52 3.70 4.08 3.67
N SER A 53 4.33 5.15 3.22
CA SER A 53 4.69 6.29 4.07
C SER A 53 3.46 6.96 4.66
N GLU A 54 3.66 7.76 5.72
CA GLU A 54 2.57 8.51 6.37
C GLU A 54 1.94 9.52 5.40
N ALA A 55 2.75 10.20 4.59
CA ALA A 55 2.29 11.13 3.55
C ALA A 55 1.35 10.46 2.54
N THR A 56 1.75 9.32 1.98
CA THR A 56 0.91 8.53 1.07
C THR A 56 -0.34 8.01 1.80
N ALA A 57 -0.21 7.60 3.06
CA ALA A 57 -1.32 7.11 3.88
C ALA A 57 -2.40 8.17 4.12
N ASP A 58 -2.03 9.44 4.23
CA ASP A 58 -2.96 10.57 4.38
C ASP A 58 -3.59 10.96 3.06
N LEU A 59 -2.84 10.95 1.95
CA LEU A 59 -3.42 11.11 0.61
C LEU A 59 -4.46 10.02 0.29
N LEU A 60 -4.21 8.78 0.73
CA LEU A 60 -5.14 7.67 0.59
C LEU A 60 -6.40 7.82 1.47
N LYS A 61 -6.34 8.50 2.62
CA LYS A 61 -7.53 8.82 3.41
C LYS A 61 -8.35 9.91 2.73
N ASN A 62 -7.70 10.94 2.19
CA ASN A 62 -8.35 12.11 1.63
C ASN A 62 -8.92 11.88 0.21
N LYS A 63 -8.31 10.99 -0.58
CA LYS A 63 -8.73 10.68 -1.96
C LYS A 63 -9.37 9.29 -2.13
N GLY A 64 -9.56 8.57 -1.03
CA GLY A 64 -9.91 7.14 -1.02
C GLY A 64 -11.36 6.78 -0.71
N SER A 65 -12.25 7.76 -0.47
CA SER A 65 -13.70 7.54 -0.40
C SER A 65 -14.32 7.33 -1.79
#